data_AF-A0A1H8IIZ1-F1
#
_entry.id   AF-A0A1H8IIZ1-F1
#
_cell.length_a   1.000
_cell.length_b   1.000
_cell.length_c   1.000
_cell.angle_alpha   90.00
_cell.angle_beta   90.00
_cell.angle_gamma   90.00
#
_symmetry.space_group_name_H-M   'P 1'
#
loop_
_entity.id
_entity.type
_entity.pdbx_description
1 polymer ?
#
loop_
_entity_poly.entity_id
_entity_poly.type
_entity_poly.pdbx_seq_one_letter_code
_entity_poly.pdbx_strand_id
1 'polypeptide(L)'
;MKQQGYKCPLCEQSMTAAANKTPALDHDHATGYLRDVLCINCNGMEGRVFSLARRARAKGTEYEWLARLLRYYERHITPQHGGVFHHTHKTAEELRLARNAKARVKRAALKAT
;
A
#
# COMPACT_ATOMS: atom_id res chain seq x y z
N MET A 1 -5.59 -7.79 24.11
CA MET A 1 -6.98 -7.53 23.65
C MET A 1 -7.81 -6.64 24.58
N LYS A 2 -8.14 -7.02 25.84
CA LYS A 2 -8.93 -6.14 26.74
C LYS A 2 -8.28 -4.76 26.95
N GLN A 3 -6.98 -4.75 27.22
CA GLN A 3 -6.18 -3.52 27.38
C GLN A 3 -6.10 -2.67 26.10
N GLN A 4 -6.25 -3.28 24.92
CA GLN A 4 -6.27 -2.58 23.62
C GLN A 4 -7.70 -2.18 23.19
N GLY A 5 -8.70 -2.35 24.05
CA GLY A 5 -10.10 -2.07 23.72
C GLY A 5 -10.63 -2.89 22.53
N TYR A 6 -10.08 -4.10 22.31
CA TYR A 6 -10.43 -4.98 21.20
C TYR A 6 -10.19 -4.39 19.80
N LYS A 7 -9.34 -3.37 19.68
CA LYS A 7 -8.98 -2.73 18.41
C LYS A 7 -7.56 -3.06 18.00
N CYS A 8 -7.35 -3.27 16.71
CA CYS A 8 -6.01 -3.42 16.14
C CYS A 8 -5.29 -2.06 16.17
N PRO A 9 -4.08 -1.93 16.73
CA PRO A 9 -3.39 -0.65 16.84
C PRO A 9 -2.94 -0.08 15.48
N LEU A 10 -2.83 -0.90 14.42
CA LEU A 10 -2.38 -0.45 13.10
C LEU A 10 -3.49 0.06 12.18
N CYS A 11 -4.71 -0.45 12.32
CA CYS A 11 -5.84 -0.06 11.45
C CYS A 11 -7.07 0.46 12.22
N GLU A 12 -6.99 0.45 13.55
CA GLU A 12 -8.01 0.91 14.51
C GLU A 12 -9.37 0.18 14.42
N GLN A 13 -9.47 -0.84 13.56
CA GLN A 13 -10.67 -1.65 13.40
C GLN A 13 -10.84 -2.63 14.55
N SER A 14 -12.10 -2.94 14.87
CA SER A 14 -12.44 -4.00 15.82
C SER A 14 -11.92 -5.36 15.34
N MET A 15 -11.34 -6.12 16.27
CA MET A 15 -10.89 -7.50 16.05
C MET A 15 -11.96 -8.55 16.42
N THR A 16 -13.17 -8.11 16.78
CA THR A 16 -14.28 -9.02 17.13
C THR A 16 -15.25 -9.28 15.97
N ALA A 17 -15.12 -8.55 14.85
CA ALA A 17 -16.24 -8.37 13.91
C ALA A 17 -16.17 -9.15 12.59
N ALA A 18 -15.11 -9.91 12.27
CA ALA A 18 -15.03 -10.70 11.02
C ALA A 18 -13.85 -11.68 10.98
N ALA A 19 -13.87 -12.64 10.04
CA ALA A 19 -12.78 -13.59 9.78
C ALA A 19 -11.44 -12.92 9.42
N ASN A 20 -11.45 -11.88 8.57
CA ASN A 20 -10.24 -11.09 8.23
C ASN A 20 -9.77 -10.16 9.36
N LYS A 21 -10.45 -10.23 10.52
CA LYS A 21 -10.14 -9.48 11.73
C LYS A 21 -9.79 -10.39 12.89
N THR A 22 -9.58 -11.68 12.62
CA THR A 22 -9.09 -12.65 13.61
C THR A 22 -7.83 -12.11 14.30
N PRO A 23 -7.78 -12.08 15.64
CA PRO A 23 -6.62 -11.62 16.38
C PRO A 23 -5.40 -12.52 16.15
N ALA A 24 -4.23 -11.92 16.01
CA ALA A 24 -2.93 -12.58 15.88
C ALA A 24 -1.94 -11.94 16.86
N LEU A 25 -1.18 -12.76 17.59
CA LEU A 25 -0.20 -12.29 18.56
C LEU A 25 1.13 -11.98 17.84
N ASP A 26 1.44 -10.68 17.72
CA ASP A 26 2.68 -10.22 17.11
C ASP A 26 3.85 -10.24 18.10
N HIS A 27 5.03 -10.55 17.60
CA HIS A 27 6.27 -10.61 18.36
C HIS A 27 7.46 -10.19 17.49
N ASP A 28 8.50 -9.67 18.12
CA ASP A 28 9.75 -9.38 17.44
C ASP A 28 10.49 -10.70 17.11
N HIS A 29 10.79 -10.93 15.83
CA HIS A 29 11.48 -12.14 15.38
C HIS A 29 12.97 -12.19 15.76
N ALA A 30 13.57 -11.08 16.22
CA ALA A 30 14.97 -11.05 16.67
C ALA A 30 15.08 -11.32 18.18
N THR A 31 14.23 -10.70 18.98
CA THR A 31 14.30 -10.78 20.46
C THR A 31 13.29 -11.75 21.08
N GLY A 32 12.22 -12.08 20.36
CA GLY A 32 11.11 -12.89 20.87
C GLY A 32 10.12 -12.13 21.75
N TYR A 33 10.36 -10.85 22.05
CA TYR A 33 9.44 -10.07 22.88
C TYR A 33 8.10 -9.84 22.17
N LEU A 34 7.02 -10.01 22.94
CA LEU A 34 5.67 -9.70 22.47
C LEU A 34 5.56 -8.20 22.19
N ARG A 35 4.91 -7.85 21.07
CA ARG A 35 4.66 -6.46 20.69
C ARG A 35 3.23 -6.09 21.02
N ASP A 36 2.26 -6.61 20.26
CA ASP A 36 0.84 -6.42 20.54
C ASP A 36 -0.03 -7.49 19.85
N VAL A 37 -1.34 -7.46 20.08
CA VAL A 37 -2.29 -8.24 19.28
C VAL A 37 -2.75 -7.43 18.08
N LEU A 38 -2.46 -7.91 16.87
CA LEU A 38 -2.87 -7.31 15.61
C LEU A 38 -4.04 -8.07 15.00
N CYS A 39 -4.80 -7.46 14.09
CA CYS A 39 -5.66 -8.25 13.20
C CYS A 39 -4.79 -9.04 12.20
N ILE A 40 -5.22 -10.24 11.80
CA ILE A 40 -4.45 -11.15 10.95
C ILE A 40 -3.91 -10.48 9.67
N ASN A 41 -4.70 -9.59 9.05
CA ASN A 41 -4.28 -8.83 7.88
C ASN A 41 -3.13 -7.86 8.18
N CYS A 42 -3.25 -7.08 9.26
CA CYS A 42 -2.19 -6.15 9.66
C CYS A 42 -0.91 -6.90 10.04
N ASN A 43 -1.02 -8.01 10.76
CA ASN A 43 0.12 -8.86 11.10
C ASN A 43 0.86 -9.37 9.85
N GLY A 44 0.12 -9.90 8.87
CA GLY A 44 0.72 -10.37 7.62
C GLY A 44 1.33 -9.25 6.77
N MET A 45 0.69 -8.07 6.73
CA MET A 45 1.18 -6.93 5.97
C MET A 45 2.40 -6.27 6.61
N GLU A 46 2.44 -6.15 7.94
CA GLU A 46 3.60 -5.65 8.70
C GLU A 46 4.85 -6.45 8.32
N GLY A 47 4.79 -7.78 8.41
CA GLY A 47 5.94 -8.63 8.11
C GLY A 47 6.40 -8.53 6.65
N ARG A 48 5.45 -8.39 5.71
CA ARG A 48 5.75 -8.18 4.28
C ARG A 48 6.44 -6.83 4.05
N VAL A 49 5.91 -5.76 4.62
CA VAL A 49 6.50 -4.41 4.52
C VAL A 49 7.90 -4.39 5.11
N PHE A 50 8.09 -4.97 6.30
CA PHE A 50 9.40 -5.05 6.95
C PHE A 50 10.41 -5.87 6.11
N SER A 51 9.98 -7.01 5.57
CA SER A 51 10.80 -7.83 4.66
C SER A 51 11.18 -7.10 3.36
N LEU A 52 10.30 -6.28 2.82
CA LEU A 52 10.58 -5.46 1.64
C LEU A 52 11.52 -4.31 1.98
N ALA A 53 11.31 -3.62 3.11
CA ALA A 53 12.22 -2.59 3.60
C ALA A 53 13.64 -3.13 3.82
N ARG A 54 13.75 -4.35 4.36
CA ARG A 54 15.02 -5.08 4.48
C ARG A 54 15.72 -5.25 3.13
N ARG A 55 14.97 -5.61 2.08
CA ARG A 55 15.54 -5.77 0.74
C ARG A 55 15.86 -4.42 0.07
N ALA A 56 15.07 -3.40 0.35
CA ALA A 56 15.18 -2.09 -0.31
C ALA A 56 16.26 -1.19 0.32
N ARG A 57 16.55 -1.35 1.62
CA ARG A 57 17.57 -0.51 2.26
C ARG A 57 18.96 -0.86 1.71
N ALA A 58 19.60 0.13 1.09
CA ALA A 58 21.01 0.03 0.72
C ALA A 58 21.95 0.29 1.91
N LYS A 59 21.49 1.10 2.88
CA LYS A 59 22.22 1.48 4.11
C LYS A 59 21.24 1.70 5.26
N GLY A 60 21.72 1.49 6.48
CA GLY A 60 20.94 1.70 7.71
C GLY A 60 19.99 0.55 8.04
N THR A 61 19.06 0.81 8.94
CA THR A 61 18.04 -0.15 9.39
C THR A 61 16.76 -0.08 8.55
N GLU A 62 15.93 -1.11 8.65
CA GLU A 62 14.61 -1.17 8.05
C GLU A 62 13.74 0.01 8.50
N TYR A 63 13.80 0.36 9.79
CA TYR A 63 13.06 1.48 10.37
C TYR A 63 13.50 2.82 9.79
N GLU A 64 14.81 3.06 9.66
CA GLU A 64 15.33 4.29 9.06
C GLU A 64 14.89 4.44 7.60
N TRP A 65 14.91 3.34 6.83
CA TRP A 65 14.46 3.36 5.46
C TRP A 65 12.96 3.65 5.35
N LEU A 66 12.11 2.99 6.16
CA LEU A 66 10.67 3.25 6.21
C LEU A 66 10.36 4.70 6.58
N ALA A 67 11.06 5.25 7.56
CA ALA A 67 10.91 6.65 7.96
C ALA A 67 11.33 7.62 6.85
N ARG A 68 12.40 7.31 6.10
CA ARG A 68 12.82 8.10 4.92
C ARG A 68 11.81 8.00 3.79
N LEU A 69 11.22 6.83 3.57
CA LEU A 69 10.18 6.63 2.56
C LEU A 69 8.94 7.48 2.87
N LEU A 70 8.49 7.49 4.13
CA LEU A 70 7.36 8.34 4.53
C LEU A 70 7.66 9.82 4.27
N ARG A 71 8.82 10.32 4.72
CA ARG A 71 9.25 11.70 4.45
C ARG A 71 9.37 12.00 2.96
N TYR A 72 9.81 11.02 2.16
CA TYR A 72 9.88 11.15 0.71
C TYR A 72 8.47 11.35 0.13
N TYR A 73 7.47 10.57 0.55
CA TYR A 73 6.10 10.73 0.09
C TYR A 73 5.50 12.05 0.55
N GLU A 74 5.68 12.45 1.81
CA GLU A 74 5.23 13.73 2.34
C GLU A 74 5.76 14.91 1.52
N ARG A 75 7.06 14.92 1.22
CA ARG A 75 7.69 15.94 0.37
C ARG A 75 7.08 16.01 -1.03
N HIS A 76 6.62 14.89 -1.57
CA HIS A 76 6.07 14.78 -2.92
C HIS A 76 4.55 14.80 -3.00
N ILE A 77 3.85 15.12 -1.90
CA ILE A 77 2.42 15.47 -1.96
C ILE A 77 2.20 16.63 -2.93
N THR A 78 3.16 17.57 -2.97
CA THR A 78 3.22 18.64 -3.97
C THR A 78 4.33 18.34 -4.98
N PRO A 79 4.08 18.53 -6.29
CA PRO A 79 5.10 18.31 -7.32
C PRO A 79 6.30 19.25 -7.15
N GLN A 80 7.49 18.67 -6.97
CA GLN A 80 8.73 19.44 -6.77
C GLN A 80 9.42 19.84 -8.08
N HIS A 81 9.01 19.24 -9.20
CA HIS A 81 9.70 19.38 -10.50
C HIS A 81 8.74 19.93 -11.56
N GLY A 82 8.05 21.03 -11.24
CA GLY A 82 7.17 21.73 -12.19
C GLY A 82 5.94 20.95 -12.65
N GLY A 83 5.55 19.89 -11.94
CA GLY A 83 4.36 19.09 -12.29
C GLY A 83 4.51 18.28 -13.58
N VAL A 84 5.73 18.02 -14.04
CA VAL A 84 5.97 17.24 -15.25
C VAL A 84 5.55 15.79 -15.03
N PHE A 85 4.72 15.29 -15.94
CA PHE A 85 4.31 13.90 -15.92
C PHE A 85 5.41 12.97 -16.46
N HIS A 86 5.49 11.76 -15.91
CA HIS A 86 6.31 10.70 -16.49
C HIS A 86 5.86 10.43 -17.94
N HIS A 87 6.79 10.16 -18.86
CA HIS A 87 6.47 10.01 -20.28
C HIS A 87 5.48 8.88 -20.62
N THR A 88 5.31 7.90 -19.72
CA THR A 88 4.29 6.84 -19.84
C THR A 88 2.97 7.17 -19.16
N HIS A 89 2.91 8.22 -18.36
CA HIS A 89 1.67 8.67 -17.75
C HIS A 89 0.80 9.32 -18.82
N LYS A 90 -0.45 8.87 -18.89
CA LYS A 90 -1.45 9.44 -19.78
C LYS A 90 -2.42 10.26 -18.96
N THR A 91 -2.63 11.49 -19.39
CA THR A 91 -3.67 12.35 -18.86
C THR A 91 -5.05 11.69 -19.00
N ALA A 92 -6.01 12.12 -18.20
CA ALA A 92 -7.38 11.63 -18.28
C ALA A 92 -7.96 11.78 -19.71
N GLU A 93 -7.60 12.87 -20.40
CA GLU A 93 -8.02 13.13 -21.77
C GLU A 93 -7.40 12.14 -22.76
N GLU A 94 -6.10 11.88 -22.67
CA GLU A 94 -5.44 10.88 -23.53
C GLU A 94 -5.99 9.48 -23.31
N LEU A 95 -6.29 9.11 -22.05
CA LEU A 95 -6.95 7.85 -21.72
C LEU A 95 -8.36 7.78 -22.33
N ARG A 96 -9.11 8.89 -22.30
CA ARG A 96 -10.45 9.00 -22.91
C ARG A 96 -10.38 8.84 -24.44
N LEU A 97 -9.47 9.56 -25.09
CA LEU A 97 -9.25 9.47 -26.53
C LEU A 97 -8.85 8.06 -26.97
N ALA A 98 -7.94 7.41 -26.23
CA ALA A 98 -7.53 6.04 -26.51
C ALA A 98 -8.69 5.04 -26.37
N ARG A 99 -9.55 5.21 -25.35
CA ARG A 99 -10.75 4.39 -25.18
C ARG A 99 -11.75 4.59 -26.32
N ASN A 100 -11.98 5.84 -26.73
CA ASN A 100 -12.89 6.18 -27.82
C ASN A 100 -12.40 5.64 -29.17
N ALA A 101 -11.08 5.73 -29.43
CA ALA A 101 -10.48 5.15 -30.61
C ALA A 101 -10.70 3.63 -30.67
N LYS A 102 -10.46 2.91 -29.56
CA LYS A 102 -10.72 1.47 -29.46
C LYS A 102 -12.21 1.14 -29.69
N ALA A 103 -13.12 1.92 -29.10
CA ALA A 103 -14.56 1.73 -29.27
C ALA A 103 -15.01 1.96 -30.73
N ARG A 104 -14.44 2.97 -31.41
CA ARG A 104 -14.71 3.24 -32.82
C ARG A 104 -14.28 2.08 -33.71
N VAL A 105 -13.08 1.55 -33.52
CA VAL A 105 -12.57 0.40 -34.29
C VAL A 105 -13.48 -0.82 -34.09
N LYS A 106 -13.84 -1.12 -32.83
CA LYS A 106 -14.75 -2.24 -32.52
C LYS A 106 -16.12 -2.08 -33.21
N ARG A 107 -16.71 -0.88 -33.17
CA ARG A 107 -18.00 -0.60 -33.83
C ARG A 107 -17.91 -0.71 -35.36
N ALA A 108 -16.80 -0.29 -35.95
CA ALA A 108 -16.58 -0.41 -37.39
C ALA A 108 -16.48 -1.88 -37.81
N ALA A 109 -15.73 -2.70 -37.06
CA ALA A 109 -15.63 -4.14 -37.32
C ALA A 109 -16.98 -4.86 -37.24
N LEU A 110 -17.81 -4.54 -36.24
CA LEU A 110 -19.16 -5.11 -36.07
C LEU A 110 -20.13 -4.72 -37.19
N LYS A 111 -19.92 -3.58 -37.86
CA LYS A 111 -20.74 -3.15 -39.02
C LYS A 111 -20.27 -3.78 -40.34
N ALA A 112 -19.05 -4.31 -40.37
CA ALA A 112 -18.46 -4.93 -41.56
C ALA A 112 -18.72 -6.44 -41.67
N THR A 113 -19.27 -7.04 -40.60
CA THR A 113 -19.88 -8.38 -40.53
C THR A 113 -21.38 -8.28 -40.65
#